data_AF-A0A2V7V8H5-F1
#
_entry.id   AF-A0A2V7V8H5-F1
#
_cell.length_a   1.000
_cell.length_b   1.000
_cell.length_c   1.000
_cell.angle_alpha   90.00
_cell.angle_beta   90.00
_cell.angle_gamma   90.00
#
_symmetry.space_group_name_H-M   'P 1'
#
loop_
_entity.id
_entity.type
_entity.pdbx_description
1 polymer ?
#
loop_
_entity_poly.entity_id
_entity_poly.type
_entity_poly.pdbx_seq_one_letter_code
_entity_poly.pdbx_strand_id
1 'polypeptide(L)'
;MKAIGEIGLGRAARFGVMTLAMVPYRLALFPPLRSLWLRALGARIGAGAILHDVRFFNLYRRGLPGLSVGRDCFLGDECLLDLAEAIVLED
;
A
#
# COMPACT_ATOMS: atom_id res chain seq x y z
N MET A 1 -0.26 -8.24 23.55
CA MET A 1 0.39 -7.04 24.13
C MET A 1 1.93 -7.05 24.07
N LYS A 2 2.62 -8.20 23.95
CA LYS A 2 4.09 -8.24 23.70
C LYS A 2 4.54 -7.48 22.44
N ALA A 3 3.80 -7.60 21.34
CA ALA A 3 4.13 -6.94 20.08
C ALA A 3 4.16 -5.39 20.15
N ILE A 4 3.36 -4.77 21.04
CA ILE A 4 3.35 -3.30 21.18
C ILE A 4 4.64 -2.82 21.89
N GLY A 5 5.14 -3.61 22.84
CA GLY A 5 6.38 -3.30 23.57
C GLY A 5 7.65 -3.40 22.74
N GLU A 6 7.69 -4.30 21.75
CA GLU A 6 8.85 -4.45 20.85
C GLU A 6 8.92 -3.40 19.73
N ILE A 7 7.76 -2.92 19.26
CA ILE A 7 7.65 -2.09 18.06
C ILE A 7 7.53 -0.59 18.41
N GLY A 8 7.07 -0.27 19.63
CA GLY A 8 6.85 1.09 20.13
C GLY A 8 5.47 1.64 19.77
N LEU A 9 4.91 2.48 20.65
CA LEU A 9 3.52 2.99 20.56
C LEU A 9 3.21 3.68 19.22
N GLY A 10 4.17 4.47 18.70
CA GLY A 10 3.99 5.21 17.44
C GLY A 10 3.83 4.29 16.21
N ARG A 11 4.62 3.22 16.13
CA ARG A 11 4.51 2.24 15.03
C ARG A 11 3.25 1.38 15.16
N ALA A 12 2.85 1.04 16.38
CA ALA A 12 1.59 0.33 16.63
C ALA A 12 0.38 1.18 16.20
N ALA A 13 0.37 2.47 16.54
CA ALA A 13 -0.66 3.41 16.10
C ALA A 13 -0.69 3.52 14.57
N ARG A 14 0.48 3.70 13.93
CA ARG A 14 0.59 3.73 12.46
C ARG A 14 0.10 2.44 11.82
N PHE A 15 0.42 1.28 12.39
CA PHE A 15 -0.09 -0.01 11.93
C PHE A 15 -1.61 -0.06 11.96
N GLY A 16 -2.24 0.36 13.07
CA GLY A 16 -3.69 0.41 13.20
C GLY A 16 -4.34 1.33 12.16
N VAL A 17 -3.84 2.57 12.04
CA VAL A 17 -4.34 3.56 11.08
C VAL A 17 -4.22 3.06 9.65
N MET A 18 -3.06 2.53 9.27
CA MET A 18 -2.84 2.04 7.91
C MET A 18 -3.66 0.78 7.60
N THR A 19 -3.85 -0.10 8.59
CA THR A 19 -4.71 -1.30 8.43
C THR A 19 -6.16 -0.88 8.15
N LEU A 20 -6.68 0.10 8.90
CA LEU A 20 -8.02 0.66 8.66
C LEU A 20 -8.10 1.38 7.31
N ALA A 21 -7.06 2.11 6.92
CA ALA A 21 -6.99 2.76 5.61
C ALA A 21 -7.00 1.78 4.44
N MET A 22 -6.66 0.49 4.65
CA MET A 22 -6.76 -0.55 3.62
C MET A 22 -8.16 -1.16 3.48
N VAL A 23 -9.10 -0.86 4.39
CA VAL A 23 -10.48 -1.34 4.27
C VAL A 23 -11.17 -0.74 3.04
N PRO A 24 -11.17 0.59 2.81
CA PRO A 24 -11.72 1.17 1.59
C PRO A 24 -11.03 0.66 0.31
N TYR A 25 -9.72 0.44 0.38
CA TYR A 25 -8.94 -0.10 -0.74
C TYR A 25 -9.48 -1.48 -1.19
N ARG A 26 -9.71 -2.41 -0.24
CA ARG A 26 -10.22 -3.76 -0.54
C ARG A 26 -11.68 -3.73 -1.01
N LEU A 27 -12.47 -2.78 -0.51
CA LEU A 27 -13.88 -2.62 -0.91
C LEU A 27 -14.04 -1.90 -2.26
N ALA A 28 -13.01 -1.25 -2.78
CA ALA A 28 -13.05 -0.62 -4.08
C ALA A 28 -13.21 -1.69 -5.17
N LEU A 29 -14.39 -1.72 -5.81
CA LEU A 29 -14.72 -2.68 -6.87
C LEU A 29 -13.96 -2.41 -8.17
N PHE A 30 -13.61 -1.16 -8.43
CA PHE A 30 -12.97 -0.74 -9.68
C PHE A 30 -11.48 -0.43 -9.46
N PRO A 31 -10.57 -1.05 -10.26
CA PRO A 31 -9.13 -0.80 -10.16
C PRO A 31 -8.69 0.68 -10.20
N PRO A 32 -9.33 1.58 -10.99
CA PRO A 32 -8.94 2.99 -10.98
C PRO A 32 -9.14 3.68 -9.63
N LEU A 33 -10.16 3.29 -8.85
CA LEU A 33 -10.41 3.84 -7.52
C LEU A 33 -9.31 3.41 -6.53
N ARG A 34 -8.79 2.19 -6.69
CA ARG A 34 -7.65 1.69 -5.91
C ARG A 34 -6.41 2.53 -6.13
N SER A 35 -6.07 2.79 -7.40
CA SER A 35 -4.94 3.65 -7.76
C SER A 35 -5.07 5.06 -7.19
N LEU A 36 -6.27 5.65 -7.25
CA LEU A 36 -6.52 6.97 -6.66
C LEU A 36 -6.37 6.97 -5.13
N TRP A 37 -6.93 5.96 -4.46
CA TRP A 37 -6.84 5.82 -3.01
C TRP A 37 -5.38 5.64 -2.54
N LEU A 38 -4.61 4.81 -3.22
CA LEU A 38 -3.19 4.61 -2.91
C LEU A 38 -2.38 5.89 -3.10
N ARG A 39 -2.68 6.68 -4.14
CA ARG A 39 -2.07 8.00 -4.34
C ARG A 39 -2.39 8.96 -3.19
N ALA A 40 -3.64 8.99 -2.74
CA ALA A 40 -4.04 9.81 -1.59
C ALA A 40 -3.30 9.42 -0.30
N LEU A 41 -2.93 8.14 -0.15
CA LEU A 41 -2.13 7.63 0.96
C LEU A 41 -0.61 7.73 0.75
N GLY A 42 -0.17 8.40 -0.32
CA GLY A 42 1.22 8.76 -0.57
C GLY A 42 1.98 7.87 -1.55
N ALA A 43 1.37 6.82 -2.10
CA ALA A 43 2.00 6.04 -3.17
C ALA A 43 2.11 6.85 -4.48
N ARG A 44 3.13 6.57 -5.28
CA ARG A 44 3.27 7.14 -6.61
C ARG A 44 2.83 6.08 -7.62
N ILE A 45 1.67 6.28 -8.24
CA ILE A 45 1.13 5.33 -9.23
C ILE A 45 1.07 6.06 -10.57
N GLY A 46 1.66 5.53 -11.63
CA GLY A 46 1.69 6.12 -12.96
C GLY A 46 0.31 6.18 -13.63
N ALA A 47 0.21 6.91 -14.73
CA ALA A 47 -0.99 6.92 -15.57
C ALA A 47 -1.15 5.55 -16.26
N GLY A 48 -2.39 5.09 -16.45
CA GLY A 48 -2.66 3.80 -17.09
C GLY A 48 -2.34 2.56 -16.23
N ALA A 49 -1.69 2.73 -15.07
CA ALA A 49 -1.39 1.61 -14.19
C ALA A 49 -2.66 1.02 -13.55
N ILE A 50 -2.81 -0.30 -13.68
CA ILE A 50 -3.95 -1.07 -13.19
C ILE A 50 -3.49 -1.94 -12.03
N LEU A 51 -4.06 -1.69 -10.85
CA LEU A 51 -3.82 -2.49 -9.66
C LEU A 51 -5.10 -3.26 -9.30
N HIS A 52 -5.02 -4.58 -9.38
CA HIS A 52 -6.05 -5.52 -8.96
C HIS A 52 -6.07 -5.66 -7.42
N ASP A 53 -6.45 -6.81 -6.85
CA ASP A 53 -6.40 -7.02 -5.39
C ASP A 53 -4.97 -7.25 -4.89
N VAL A 54 -4.16 -6.20 -4.91
CA VAL A 54 -2.77 -6.22 -4.44
C VAL A 54 -2.75 -6.10 -2.92
N ARG A 55 -2.00 -6.98 -2.25
CA ARG A 55 -1.83 -6.99 -0.80
C ARG A 55 -0.55 -6.26 -0.41
N PHE A 56 -0.61 -5.52 0.69
CA PHE A 56 0.53 -4.75 1.21
C PHE A 56 0.92 -5.21 2.60
N PHE A 57 2.21 -5.44 2.80
CA PHE A 57 2.83 -5.70 4.11
C PHE A 57 3.69 -4.54 4.59
N ASN A 58 3.97 -4.52 5.89
CA ASN A 58 4.84 -3.54 6.54
C ASN A 58 4.47 -2.06 6.30
N LEU A 59 3.17 -1.77 6.16
CA LEU A 59 2.62 -0.42 6.00
C LEU A 59 3.04 0.58 7.10
N TYR A 60 3.42 0.08 8.28
CA TYR A 60 3.85 0.84 9.44
C TYR A 60 5.35 1.18 9.46
N ARG A 61 6.14 0.61 8.55
CA ARG A 61 7.55 0.98 8.33
C ARG A 61 7.62 2.12 7.32
N ARG A 62 8.19 1.90 6.14
CA ARG A 62 8.17 2.89 5.07
C ARG A 62 6.76 3.06 4.51
N GLY A 63 6.09 1.95 4.18
CA GLY A 63 4.70 1.91 3.77
C GLY A 63 4.46 2.52 2.38
N LEU A 64 3.22 2.94 2.11
CA LEU A 64 2.79 3.43 0.79
C LEU A 64 3.62 4.58 0.21
N PRO A 65 4.16 5.53 0.99
CA PRO A 65 5.11 6.53 0.47
C PRO A 65 6.40 5.95 -0.15
N GLY A 66 6.72 4.69 0.13
CA GLY A 66 7.81 3.95 -0.49
C GLY A 66 7.45 3.21 -1.78
N LEU A 67 6.17 3.19 -2.17
CA LEU A 67 5.71 2.51 -3.37
C LEU A 67 5.70 3.47 -4.56
N SER A 68 6.40 3.11 -5.62
CA SER A 68 6.36 3.75 -6.93
C SER A 68 6.04 2.72 -8.00
N VAL A 69 5.01 2.96 -8.79
CA VAL A 69 4.60 2.14 -9.93
C VAL A 69 4.58 3.03 -11.17
N GLY A 70 5.27 2.60 -12.23
CA GLY A 70 5.37 3.28 -13.51
C GLY A 70 4.03 3.40 -14.26
N ARG A 71 4.11 3.93 -15.47
CA ARG A 71 2.97 4.03 -16.39
C ARG A 71 2.64 2.67 -16.96
N ASP A 72 1.35 2.46 -17.24
CA ASP A 72 0.84 1.27 -17.93
C ASP A 72 1.24 -0.08 -17.29
N CYS A 73 1.71 -0.08 -16.04
CA CYS A 73 2.01 -1.29 -15.30
C CYS A 73 0.72 -2.03 -14.92
N PHE A 74 0.78 -3.36 -14.98
CA PHE A 74 -0.31 -4.23 -14.54
C PHE A 74 0.13 -5.07 -13.34
N LEU A 75 -0.55 -4.89 -12.21
CA LEU A 75 -0.37 -5.75 -11.03
C LEU A 75 -1.63 -6.57 -10.84
N GLY A 76 -1.47 -7.89 -10.94
CA GLY A 76 -2.56 -8.86 -10.83
C GLY A 76 -3.05 -9.08 -9.40
N ASP A 77 -4.11 -9.88 -9.28
CA ASP A 77 -4.70 -10.27 -8.00
C ASP A 77 -3.69 -11.06 -7.14
N GLU A 78 -3.78 -10.87 -5.82
CA GLU A 78 -2.98 -11.55 -4.79
C GLU A 78 -1.46 -11.29 -4.86
N CYS A 79 -0.98 -10.36 -5.70
CA CYS A 79 0.38 -9.85 -5.59
C CYS A 79 0.61 -9.27 -4.19
N LEU A 80 1.67 -9.73 -3.50
CA LEU A 80 2.04 -9.20 -2.19
C LEU A 80 3.26 -8.28 -2.34
N LEU A 81 3.10 -7.02 -1.95
CA LEU A 81 4.17 -6.03 -1.90
C LEU A 81 4.60 -5.77 -0.46
N ASP A 82 5.85 -6.09 -0.13
CA ASP A 82 6.44 -5.78 1.17
C ASP A 82 7.00 -4.36 1.19
N LEU A 83 6.31 -3.46 1.91
CA LEU A 83 6.68 -2.05 2.02
C LEU A 83 7.52 -1.76 3.26
N ALA A 84 8.33 -2.73 3.70
CA ALA A 84 9.36 -2.49 4.70
C ALA A 84 10.34 -1.40 4.22
N GLU A 85 10.69 -1.45 2.94
CA GLU A 85 11.50 -0.46 2.22
C GLU A 85 10.81 -0.05 0.90
N ALA A 86 11.52 0.73 0.07
CA ALA A 86 10.97 1.21 -1.19
C ALA A 86 10.83 0.09 -2.22
N ILE A 87 9.71 0.12 -2.95
CA ILE A 87 9.50 -0.69 -4.16
C ILE A 87 9.29 0.28 -5.31
N VAL A 88 10.07 0.09 -6.37
CA VAL A 88 9.98 0.87 -7.61
C VAL A 88 9.77 -0.11 -8.76
N LEU A 89 8.61 0.00 -9.43
CA LEU A 89 8.32 -0.66 -10.69
C LEU A 89 8.44 0.40 -11.79
N GLU A 90 9.35 0.21 -12.73
CA GLU A 90 9.61 1.15 -13.83
C GLU A 90 8.69 0.85 -15.05
N ASP A 91 8.71 1.76 -16.04
CA ASP A 91 7.94 1.69 -17.29
C ASP A 91 8.44 0.56 -18.23
#